data_AF-A0A925RWT6-F1
#
_entry.id   AF-A0A925RWT6-F1
#
_cell.length_a   1.000
_cell.length_b   1.000
_cell.length_c   1.000
_cell.angle_alpha   90.00
_cell.angle_beta   90.00
_cell.angle_gamma   90.00
#
_symmetry.space_group_name_H-M   'P 1'
#
loop_
_entity.id
_entity.type
_entity.pdbx_description
1 polymer ?
#
loop_
_entity_poly.entity_id
_entity_poly.type
_entity_poly.pdbx_seq_one_letter_code
_entity_poly.pdbx_strand_id
1 'polypeptide(L)'
;MGGLSIWHWVIVGVVVLLLFGKGRISDVMGDLAKGITSFRKGLKEDENDPATRPAEPPRITSAPTTSADPVAEPIREDRPAG
;
A
#
# COMPACT_ATOMS: atom_id res chain seq x y z
N MET A 1 -2.16 -35.70 28.15
CA MET A 1 -1.19 -35.52 27.04
C MET A 1 -1.31 -34.08 26.54
N GLY A 2 -0.82 -33.13 27.35
CA GLY A 2 -0.98 -31.70 27.14
C GLY A 2 -0.16 -31.23 25.95
N GLY A 3 -0.84 -31.01 24.84
CA GLY A 3 -0.25 -30.59 23.58
C GLY A 3 0.61 -29.34 23.77
N LEU A 4 1.86 -29.44 23.32
CA LEU A 4 2.76 -28.37 22.93
C LEU A 4 2.40 -27.01 23.51
N SER A 5 2.79 -26.82 24.76
CA SER A 5 2.69 -25.57 25.53
C SER A 5 3.02 -24.38 24.64
N ILE A 6 2.29 -23.27 24.76
CA ILE A 6 2.48 -22.03 23.96
C ILE A 6 3.96 -21.60 23.93
N TRP A 7 4.70 -21.89 25.00
CA TRP A 7 6.15 -21.71 25.11
C TRP A 7 6.97 -22.43 24.04
N HIS A 8 6.58 -23.64 23.62
CA HIS A 8 7.25 -24.40 22.57
C HIS A 8 7.15 -23.67 21.23
N TRP A 9 5.97 -23.16 20.88
CA TRP A 9 5.76 -22.43 19.63
C TRP A 9 6.56 -21.13 19.56
N VAL A 10 6.74 -20.42 20.68
CA VAL A 10 7.61 -19.24 20.75
C VAL A 10 9.06 -19.62 20.46
N ILE A 11 9.57 -20.70 21.08
CA ILE A 11 10.94 -21.18 20.89
C ILE A 11 11.16 -21.61 19.43
N VAL A 12 10.21 -22.34 18.84
CA VAL A 12 10.25 -22.74 17.42
C VAL A 12 10.25 -21.52 16.51
N GLY A 13 9.41 -20.51 16.78
CA GLY A 13 9.37 -19.27 16.02
C GLY A 13 10.71 -18.52 16.04
N VAL A 14 11.38 -18.49 17.20
CA VAL A 14 12.71 -17.89 17.33
C VAL A 14 13.74 -18.65 16.50
N VAL A 15 13.78 -19.99 16.58
CA VAL A 15 14.72 -20.82 15.80
C VAL A 15 14.51 -20.62 14.29
N VAL A 16 13.26 -20.60 13.82
CA VAL A 16 12.94 -20.35 12.41
C VAL A 16 13.39 -18.95 12.00
N LEU A 17 13.17 -17.93 12.83
CA LEU A 17 13.61 -16.57 12.54
C LEU A 17 15.14 -16.45 12.49
N LEU A 18 15.88 -17.22 13.29
CA LEU A 18 17.35 -17.27 13.23
C LEU A 18 17.85 -17.99 11.97
N LEU A 19 17.23 -19.11 11.58
CA LEU A 19 17.62 -19.89 10.39
C LEU A 19 17.36 -19.14 9.08
N PHE A 20 16.19 -18.52 8.98
CA PHE A 20 15.76 -17.83 7.76
C PHE A 20 16.11 -16.33 7.77
N GLY A 21 16.38 -15.77 8.94
CA GLY A 21 16.66 -14.34 9.14
C GLY A 21 15.43 -13.44 9.00
N LYS A 22 15.47 -12.26 9.63
CA LYS A 22 14.37 -11.27 9.58
C LYS A 22 14.03 -10.79 8.17
N GLY A 23 15.00 -10.73 7.26
CA GLY A 23 14.81 -10.19 5.92
C GLY A 23 13.90 -11.05 5.04
N ARG A 24 14.01 -12.38 5.11
CA ARG A 24 13.22 -13.30 4.28
C ARG A 24 11.79 -13.46 4.80
N ILE A 25 11.61 -13.54 6.12
CA ILE A 25 10.26 -13.64 6.72
C ILE A 25 9.46 -12.37 6.44
N SER A 26 10.03 -11.17 6.58
CA SER A 26 9.29 -9.93 6.41
C SER A 26 8.78 -9.71 4.98
N ASP A 27 9.58 -10.07 3.97
CA ASP A 27 9.20 -9.95 2.56
C ASP A 27 8.01 -10.89 2.23
N VAL A 28 8.15 -12.16 2.60
CA VAL A 28 7.13 -13.19 2.34
C VAL A 28 5.87 -12.94 3.17
N MET A 29 6.00 -12.57 4.45
CA MET A 29 4.87 -12.22 5.30
C MET A 29 4.16 -10.97 4.79
N GLY A 30 4.88 -10.00 4.23
CA GLY A 30 4.30 -8.80 3.63
C GLY A 30 3.41 -9.11 2.42
N ASP A 31 3.86 -9.98 1.53
CA ASP A 31 3.08 -10.38 0.35
C ASP A 31 1.90 -11.29 0.72
N LEU A 32 2.09 -12.21 1.67
CA LEU A 32 1.01 -13.02 2.22
C LEU A 32 -0.04 -12.17 2.95
N ALA A 33 0.39 -11.16 3.73
CA ALA A 33 -0.50 -10.25 4.43
C ALA A 33 -1.36 -9.45 3.45
N LYS A 34 -0.77 -8.90 2.37
CA LYS A 34 -1.53 -8.21 1.31
C LYS A 34 -2.56 -9.12 0.65
N GLY A 35 -2.20 -10.37 0.35
CA GLY A 35 -3.13 -11.35 -0.22
C GLY A 35 -4.32 -11.65 0.70
N ILE A 36 -4.05 -11.93 1.97
CA ILE A 36 -5.07 -12.21 2.99
C ILE A 36 -5.93 -10.97 3.28
N THR A 37 -5.35 -9.77 3.31
CA THR A 37 -6.08 -8.51 3.51
C THR A 37 -7.02 -8.21 2.34
N SER A 38 -6.57 -8.37 1.09
CA SER A 38 -7.42 -8.19 -0.09
C SER A 38 -8.55 -9.21 -0.15
N PHE A 39 -8.28 -10.46 0.26
CA PHE A 39 -9.30 -11.50 0.37
C PHE A 39 -10.34 -11.18 1.45
N ARG A 40 -9.89 -10.75 2.66
CA ARG A 40 -10.81 -10.27 3.70
C ARG A 40 -11.59 -9.04 3.29
N LYS A 41 -10.99 -8.13 2.51
CA LYS A 41 -11.65 -6.93 2.03
C LYS A 41 -12.74 -7.29 1.02
N GLY A 42 -12.44 -8.13 0.02
CA GLY A 42 -13.43 -8.60 -0.95
C GLY A 42 -14.61 -9.32 -0.29
N LEU A 43 -14.36 -10.20 0.69
CA LEU A 43 -15.41 -10.86 1.47
C LEU A 43 -16.30 -9.88 2.25
N LYS A 44 -15.73 -8.78 2.76
CA LYS A 44 -16.48 -7.75 3.48
C LYS A 44 -17.23 -6.80 2.56
N GLU A 45 -16.71 -6.58 1.36
CA GLU A 45 -17.30 -5.72 0.31
C GLU A 45 -18.57 -6.39 -0.26
N ASP A 46 -18.55 -7.72 -0.43
CA ASP A 46 -19.76 -8.52 -0.76
C ASP A 46 -20.86 -8.45 0.31
N GLU A 47 -20.51 -8.15 1.57
CA GLU A 47 -21.47 -8.08 2.68
C GLU A 47 -21.94 -6.64 2.99
N ASN A 48 -21.31 -5.60 2.42
CA ASN A 48 -21.54 -4.18 2.79
C ASN A 48 -21.26 -3.16 1.65
N ASP A 49 -21.82 -3.31 0.45
CA ASP A 49 -21.79 -2.20 -0.53
C ASP A 49 -23.02 -1.28 -0.35
N PRO A 50 -22.81 0.04 -0.15
CA PRO A 50 -22.57 0.86 -1.33
C PRO A 50 -21.36 1.82 -1.23
N ALA A 51 -20.61 1.81 -2.33
CA ALA A 51 -19.74 2.82 -2.92
C ALA A 51 -18.32 3.00 -2.34
N THR A 52 -17.37 2.42 -3.10
CA THR A 52 -16.18 3.09 -3.67
C THR A 52 -15.18 3.71 -2.70
N ARG A 53 -13.94 3.19 -2.74
CA ARG A 53 -12.73 4.03 -2.87
C ARG A 53 -11.55 3.21 -3.42
N PRO A 54 -11.12 3.45 -4.68
CA PRO A 54 -9.85 2.95 -5.18
C PRO A 54 -8.71 3.50 -4.32
N ALA A 55 -7.81 2.62 -3.90
CA ALA A 55 -6.58 3.01 -3.23
C ALA A 55 -5.73 3.84 -4.21
N GLU A 56 -5.50 5.10 -3.87
CA GLU A 56 -4.56 5.97 -4.57
C GLU A 56 -3.16 5.32 -4.54
N PRO A 57 -2.47 5.17 -5.68
CA PRO A 57 -1.12 4.60 -5.72
C PRO A 57 -0.15 5.51 -4.95
N PRO A 58 0.85 4.92 -4.24
CA PRO A 58 1.80 5.71 -3.48
C PRO A 58 2.63 6.54 -4.47
N ARG A 59 2.50 7.87 -4.41
CA ARG A 59 3.40 8.78 -5.13
C ARG A 59 4.79 8.65 -4.53
N ILE A 60 5.60 7.76 -5.10
CA ILE A 60 7.05 7.80 -4.94
C ILE A 60 7.56 8.75 -6.03
N THR A 61 7.63 10.04 -5.70
CA THR A 61 8.60 10.92 -6.35
C THR A 61 9.23 11.80 -5.27
N SER A 62 10.52 11.56 -5.07
CA SER A 62 11.47 12.47 -4.48
C SER A 62 11.28 13.90 -5.02
N ALA A 63 11.35 14.86 -4.11
CA ALA A 63 11.27 16.32 -4.29
C ALA A 63 12.35 16.89 -5.26
N PRO A 64 12.52 18.22 -5.41
CA PRO A 64 11.61 19.38 -5.40
C PRO A 64 11.76 20.20 -6.71
N THR A 65 10.78 21.01 -7.11
CA THR A 65 11.04 22.22 -7.92
C THR A 65 9.92 23.22 -7.69
N THR A 66 10.28 24.26 -6.95
CA THR A 66 9.72 25.59 -7.10
C THR A 66 9.83 25.98 -8.57
N SER A 67 8.71 25.99 -9.30
CA SER A 67 8.62 26.74 -10.55
C SER A 67 7.57 27.80 -10.32
N ALA A 68 8.09 29.03 -10.27
CA ALA A 68 7.35 30.27 -10.29
C ALA A 68 6.21 30.27 -11.33
N ASP A 69 5.14 30.96 -10.93
CA ASP A 69 4.16 31.68 -11.76
C ASP A 69 3.47 30.97 -12.94
N PRO A 70 2.13 30.86 -12.89
CA PRO A 70 1.30 30.84 -14.08
C PRO A 70 0.35 32.06 -14.07
N VAL A 71 0.87 33.27 -14.24
CA VAL A 71 0.04 34.45 -14.58
C VAL A 71 0.70 35.30 -15.67
N ALA A 72 0.72 34.77 -16.89
CA ALA A 72 0.79 35.52 -18.16
C ALA A 72 0.38 34.50 -19.25
N GLU A 73 -0.64 34.66 -20.09
CA GLU A 73 -1.35 35.83 -20.60
C GLU A 73 -2.86 35.52 -20.74
N PRO A 74 -3.77 36.47 -20.47
CA PRO A 74 -5.14 36.38 -20.93
C PRO A 74 -5.22 36.77 -22.42
N ILE A 75 -5.73 35.84 -23.23
CA ILE A 75 -6.62 36.08 -24.39
C ILE A 75 -6.17 37.19 -25.36
N ARG A 76 -5.39 36.82 -26.39
CA ARG A 76 -5.44 37.51 -27.69
C ARG A 76 -6.25 36.65 -28.65
N GLU A 77 -7.56 36.84 -28.66
CA GLU A 77 -8.44 36.32 -29.71
C GLU A 77 -9.71 37.16 -29.76
N ASP A 78 -9.67 38.33 -30.43
CA ASP A 78 -10.82 38.94 -31.12
C ASP A 78 -10.39 40.17 -31.97
N ARG A 79 -10.20 39.96 -33.29
CA ARG A 79 -10.72 40.71 -34.48
C ARG A 79 -10.58 42.27 -34.58
N PRO A 80 -10.56 42.96 -35.77
CA PRO A 80 -10.84 42.55 -37.17
C PRO A 80 -9.74 42.85 -38.22
N ALA A 81 -9.88 42.17 -39.36
CA ALA A 81 -9.29 42.57 -40.64
C ALA A 81 -9.89 43.91 -41.10
N GLY A 82 -9.01 44.84 -41.49
CA GLY A 82 -9.35 46.04 -42.28
C GLY A 82 -9.33 45.76 -43.77
#